data_AF-A0A834WGF8-F1
#
_entry.id   AF-A0A834WGF8-F1
#
_cell.length_a   1.000
_cell.length_b   1.000
_cell.length_c   1.000
_cell.angle_alpha   90.00
_cell.angle_beta   90.00
_cell.angle_gamma   90.00
#
_symmetry.space_group_name_H-M   'P 1'
#
loop_
_entity.id
_entity.type
_entity.pdbx_description
1 polymer ?
#
loop_
_entity_poly.entity_id
_entity_poly.type
_entity_poly.pdbx_seq_one_letter_code
_entity_poly.pdbx_strand_id
1 'polypeptide(L)'
;MEEGFKRRLSTVLVRLKFAEHLKEAVTYIEQGHIRVGPETVTDPAFLVTRNMEDFITWVDSSKIKRKVLQYNDKLDDYDAMN
;
A
#
# COMPACT_ATOMS: atom_id res chain seq x y z
N MET A 1 -3.52 14.43 20.70
CA MET A 1 -3.92 14.77 19.32
C MET A 1 -2.95 14.19 18.28
N GLU A 2 -1.64 14.06 18.58
CA GLU A 2 -0.64 13.49 17.65
C GLU A 2 -0.75 11.98 17.36
N GLU A 3 -1.29 11.17 18.28
CA GLU A 3 -1.36 9.71 18.06
C GLU A 3 -2.26 9.31 16.88
N GLY A 4 -3.33 10.08 16.60
CA GLY A 4 -4.24 9.80 15.50
C GLY A 4 -3.58 9.92 14.13
N PHE A 5 -2.61 10.84 13.97
CA PHE A 5 -1.92 11.04 12.70
C PHE A 5 -0.96 9.88 12.39
N LYS A 6 -0.32 9.30 13.42
CA LYS A 6 0.62 8.17 13.28
C LYS A 6 -0.04 6.87 12.84
N ARG A 7 -1.37 6.76 12.95
CA ARG A 7 -2.15 5.56 12.59
C ARG A 7 -2.99 5.70 11.33
N ARG A 8 -2.94 6.85 10.65
CA ARG A 8 -3.56 7.00 9.33
C ARG A 8 -2.85 6.12 8.32
N LEU A 9 -3.62 5.42 7.48
CA LEU A 9 -3.08 4.52 6.46
C LEU A 9 -2.00 5.19 5.62
N SER A 10 -2.23 6.42 5.16
CA SER A 10 -1.24 7.21 4.41
C SER A 10 0.11 7.36 5.13
N THR A 11 0.09 7.61 6.45
CA THR A 11 1.31 7.73 7.26
C THR A 11 1.96 6.38 7.52
N VAL A 12 1.15 5.33 7.74
CA VAL A 12 1.61 3.96 7.93
C VAL A 12 2.32 3.44 6.67
N LEU A 13 1.81 3.72 5.47
CA LEU A 13 2.44 3.30 4.21
C LEU A 13 3.85 3.86 4.02
N VAL A 14 4.07 5.13 4.36
CA VAL A 14 5.41 5.73 4.30
C VAL A 14 6.36 5.06 5.30
N ARG A 15 5.86 4.76 6.51
CA ARG A 15 6.65 4.06 7.54
C ARG A 15 7.02 2.65 7.11
N LEU A 16 6.10 1.93 6.47
CA LEU A 16 6.29 0.58 5.93
C LEU A 16 7.04 0.54 4.60
N LYS A 17 7.51 1.68 4.09
CA LYS A 17 8.26 1.79 2.83
C LYS A 17 7.48 1.38 1.58
N PHE A 18 6.16 1.47 1.61
CA PHE A 18 5.31 1.35 0.42
C PHE A 18 5.41 2.59 -0.49
N ALA A 19 5.69 3.75 0.10
CA ALA A 19 5.87 5.02 -0.58
C ALA A 19 7.00 5.80 0.08
N GLU A 20 7.72 6.61 -0.69
CA GLU A 20 8.78 7.48 -0.17
C GLU A 20 8.18 8.74 0.46
N HIS A 21 7.13 9.28 -0.15
CA HIS A 21 6.47 10.51 0.28
C HIS A 21 5.00 10.30 0.64
N LEU A 22 4.50 11.12 1.57
CA LEU A 22 3.10 11.08 2.00
C LEU A 22 2.12 11.34 0.84
N LYS A 23 2.48 12.22 -0.08
CA LYS A 23 1.66 12.53 -1.26
C LYS A 23 1.47 11.30 -2.15
N GLU A 24 2.51 10.48 -2.33
CA GLU A 24 2.42 9.25 -3.10
C GLU A 24 1.57 8.21 -2.39
N ALA A 25 1.76 8.05 -1.07
CA ALA A 25 0.92 7.15 -0.26
C ALA A 25 -0.57 7.50 -0.40
N VAL A 26 -0.92 8.79 -0.32
CA VAL A 26 -2.28 9.29 -0.54
C VAL A 26 -2.77 8.90 -1.94
N THR A 27 -1.99 9.17 -2.99
CA THR A 27 -2.34 8.81 -4.37
C THR A 27 -2.56 7.32 -4.54
N TYR A 28 -1.72 6.47 -3.96
CA TYR A 28 -1.84 5.02 -4.08
C TYR A 28 -3.13 4.50 -3.41
N ILE A 29 -3.49 5.08 -2.26
CA ILE A 29 -4.73 4.75 -1.56
C ILE A 29 -5.94 5.21 -2.38
N GLU A 30 -6.00 6.48 -2.79
CA GLU A 30 -7.13 7.04 -3.54
C GLU A 30 -7.39 6.31 -4.87
N GLN A 31 -6.33 5.83 -5.53
CA GLN A 31 -6.42 5.03 -6.76
C GLN A 31 -6.79 3.55 -6.50
N GLY A 32 -6.94 3.14 -5.25
CA GLY A 32 -7.32 1.78 -4.87
C GLY A 32 -6.21 0.74 -5.05
N HIS A 33 -4.94 1.14 -4.92
CA HIS A 33 -3.81 0.21 -5.05
C HIS A 33 -3.47 -0.53 -3.75
N ILE A 34 -4.10 -0.16 -2.63
CA ILE A 34 -3.80 -0.68 -1.29
C ILE A 34 -5.01 -1.42 -0.74
N ARG A 35 -4.77 -2.61 -0.18
CA ARG A 35 -5.75 -3.34 0.62
C ARG A 35 -5.24 -3.58 2.04
N VAL A 36 -6.17 -3.69 2.98
CA VAL A 36 -5.91 -4.07 4.37
C VAL A 36 -6.70 -5.33 4.65
N GLY A 37 -6.02 -6.48 4.73
CA GLY A 37 -6.68 -7.77 4.72
C GLY A 37 -7.41 -8.00 3.39
N PRO A 38 -8.71 -8.41 3.41
CA PRO A 38 -9.47 -8.65 2.17
C PRO A 38 -9.96 -7.37 1.50
N GLU A 39 -10.03 -6.24 2.21
CA GLU A 39 -10.72 -5.04 1.74
C GLU A 39 -9.76 -4.04 1.08
N THR A 40 -10.11 -3.57 -0.12
CA THR A 40 -9.44 -2.43 -0.77
C THR A 40 -9.85 -1.14 -0.09
N VAL A 41 -8.86 -0.32 0.31
CA VAL A 41 -9.12 0.95 1.02
C VAL A 41 -8.79 2.12 0.11
N THR A 42 -9.72 3.07 -0.01
CA THR A 42 -9.56 4.28 -0.82
C THR A 42 -9.56 5.57 -0.01
N ASP A 43 -9.69 5.50 1.32
CA ASP A 43 -9.60 6.65 2.22
C ASP A 43 -8.20 6.75 2.87
N PRO A 44 -7.40 7.79 2.56
CA PRO A 44 -6.08 7.98 3.16
C PRO A 44 -6.09 8.25 4.67
N ALA A 45 -7.23 8.69 5.22
CA ALA A 45 -7.43 8.94 6.63
C ALA A 45 -7.89 7.70 7.40
N PHE A 46 -8.11 6.56 6.72
CA PHE A 46 -8.47 5.29 7.34
C PHE A 46 -7.52 4.96 8.49
N LEU A 47 -8.09 4.69 9.67
CA LEU A 47 -7.33 4.39 10.88
C LEU A 47 -6.96 2.92 10.92
N VAL A 48 -5.66 2.65 10.90
CA VAL A 48 -5.11 1.31 10.97
C VAL A 48 -4.76 0.98 12.42
N THR A 49 -5.26 -0.17 12.90
CA THR A 49 -4.82 -0.72 14.19
C THR A 49 -3.51 -1.46 14.05
N ARG A 50 -2.73 -1.61 15.14
CA ARG A 50 -1.42 -2.29 15.08
C ARG A 50 -1.49 -3.68 14.46
N ASN A 51 -2.53 -4.45 14.76
CA ASN A 51 -2.71 -5.81 14.23
C ASN A 51 -3.08 -5.83 12.75
N MET A 52 -3.64 -4.74 12.21
CA MET A 52 -3.98 -4.62 10.80
C MET A 52 -2.76 -4.29 9.93
N GLU A 53 -1.68 -3.76 10.51
CA GLU A 53 -0.49 -3.36 9.77
C GLU A 53 0.15 -4.54 9.01
N ASP A 54 0.15 -5.73 9.61
CA ASP A 54 0.69 -6.95 8.99
C ASP A 54 -0.10 -7.41 7.75
N PHE A 55 -1.34 -6.93 7.61
CA PHE A 55 -2.23 -7.29 6.50
C PHE A 55 -2.30 -6.19 5.42
N ILE A 56 -1.50 -5.13 5.53
CA ILE A 56 -1.40 -4.10 4.49
C ILE A 56 -0.58 -4.65 3.32
N THR A 57 -1.17 -4.65 2.14
CA THR A 57 -0.47 -5.08 0.92
C THR A 57 -1.03 -4.38 -0.32
N TRP A 58 -0.33 -4.54 -1.44
CA TRP A 58 -0.83 -4.10 -2.73
C TRP A 58 -2.02 -4.96 -3.18
N VAL A 59 -3.00 -4.33 -3.82
CA VAL A 59 -4.02 -5.08 -4.58
C VAL A 59 -3.33 -5.85 -5.71
N ASP A 60 -3.80 -7.07 -5.99
CA ASP A 60 -3.12 -7.99 -6.91
C ASP A 60 -3.06 -7.44 -8.35
N SER A 61 -4.08 -6.72 -8.80
CA SER A 61 -4.13 -6.05 -10.11
C SER A 61 -3.31 -4.76 -10.19
N SER A 62 -2.70 -4.31 -9.09
CA SER A 62 -1.98 -3.03 -9.01
C SER A 62 -0.79 -2.99 -9.97
N LYS A 63 -0.76 -1.96 -10.83
CA LYS A 63 0.38 -1.71 -11.73
C LYS A 63 1.64 -1.31 -10.93
N ILE A 64 1.46 -0.70 -9.76
CA ILE A 64 2.55 -0.32 -8.87
C ILE A 64 3.20 -1.56 -8.28
N LYS A 65 2.40 -2.55 -7.85
CA LYS A 65 2.91 -3.87 -7.41
C LYS A 65 3.83 -4.49 -8.46
N ARG A 66 3.39 -4.52 -9.72
CA ARG A 66 4.19 -5.04 -10.83
C ARG A 66 5.51 -4.28 -11.00
N LYS A 67 5.48 -2.94 -10.96
CA LYS A 67 6.69 -2.12 -11.08
C LYS A 67 7.66 -2.31 -9.90
N VAL A 68 7.14 -2.46 -8.68
CA VAL A 68 7.95 -2.72 -7.48
C VAL A 68 8.59 -4.12 -7.55
N LEU A 69 7.86 -5.13 -8.03
CA LEU A 69 8.40 -6.48 -8.22
C LEU A 69 9.45 -6.52 -9.35
N GLN A 70 9.21 -5.80 -10.46
CA GLN A 70 10.19 -5.58 -11.54
C GLN A 70 11.50 -5.00 -11.01
N TYR A 71 11.41 -3.96 -10.19
CA TYR A 71 12.60 -3.27 -9.67
C TYR A 71 13.39 -4.12 -8.66
N ASN A 72 12.72 -5.00 -7.91
CA ASN A 72 13.37 -5.84 -6.92
C ASN A 72 13.97 -7.13 -7.51
N ASP A 73 14.08 -7.26 -8.85
CA ASP A 73 14.51 -8.48 -9.57
C ASP A 73 13.74 -9.75 -9.15
N LYS A 74 12.54 -9.58 -8.58
CA LYS A 74 11.64 -10.66 -8.16
C LYS A 74 10.54 -10.88 -9.20
N LEU A 75 10.82 -10.60 -10.47
CA LEU A 75 10.07 -11.24 -11.54
C LEU A 75 10.53 -12.67 -11.63
N ASP A 76 9.76 -13.54 -10.99
CA ASP A 76 9.54 -14.85 -11.56
C ASP A 76 8.89 -14.61 -12.93
N ASP A 77 9.50 -15.12 -14.00
CA ASP A 77 9.13 -14.95 -15.42
C ASP A 77 7.71 -15.49 -15.79
N TYR A 78 6.83 -15.74 -14.82
CA TYR A 78 5.60 -16.53 -15.01
C TYR A 78 4.32 -15.71 -15.27
N ASP A 79 4.30 -14.40 -15.05
CA ASP A 79 3.08 -13.56 -15.21
C ASP A 79 3.07 -12.74 -16.53
N ALA A 80 4.01 -13.00 -17.45
CA ALA A 80 4.20 -12.23 -18.69
C ALA A 80 3.34 -12.70 -19.89
N MET A 81 2.32 -13.54 -19.69
CA MET A 81 1.39 -13.96 -20.74
C MET A 81 -0.06 -13.95 -20.25
N ASN A 82 -0.73 -12.79 -20.33
CA ASN A 82 -2.12 -12.67 -20.82
C ASN A 82 -2.47 -11.21 -21.14
#